data_AF-A0AAE3NQA6-F1
#
_entry.id   AF-A0AAE3NQA6-F1
#
_cell.length_a   1.000
_cell.length_b   1.000
_cell.length_c   1.000
_cell.angle_alpha   90.00
_cell.angle_beta   90.00
_cell.angle_gamma   90.00
#
_symmetry.space_group_name_H-M   'P 1'
#
loop_
_entity.id
_entity.type
_entity.pdbx_description
1 polymer ?
#
loop_
_entity_poly.entity_id
_entity_poly.type
_entity_poly.pdbx_seq_one_letter_code
_entity_poly.pdbx_strand_id
1 'polypeptide(L)'
;MIGRRTAPPPDATIDESSGLQSFDDFELRLGDVMRGERATKGKSLLDVQRELKIKASYIAAIENADPSAFETPGFVSGYVRSYARYLGLDPDWAFDQFCREGQFEVTHGLGPITGPGKSKPKKPDGAVRSTVSRDPFENPNTPFAPHAEPFFSRVEPGALGSLSVLVLLVAGIGYGGWSVLQQMQKVQLTPVDQTPGVVAEVDPLAPAGTVEAPTETAGLEAPPADVMDRLYRPQALEVPVLTARDGPISTIDPRAVGTLKDAAPAPEAPVIADAAPPAPEETAPPVKVVEDAPQQVVMFAVEPAWVRVRSADGTVLFEKILDAGEQYVLPQTEEPPTLRAGNAGSVYFMVAGETYGPAGSGGAVVKNVALGPEALTGAYALADLSADRALASVVASLDGAVPQE
;
A
#
# COMPACT_ATOMS: atom_id res chain seq x y z
N MET A 1 -6.10 68.63 -14.05
CA MET A 1 -5.45 68.69 -12.73
C MET A 1 -5.84 67.44 -11.95
N ILE A 2 -4.86 66.61 -11.60
CA ILE A 2 -4.69 65.85 -10.34
C ILE A 2 -3.42 65.02 -10.60
N GLY A 3 -2.28 65.61 -10.23
CA GLY A 3 -1.00 64.94 -10.19
C GLY A 3 -0.78 64.41 -8.78
N ARG A 4 -0.47 63.12 -8.65
CA ARG A 4 0.20 62.59 -7.46
C ARG A 4 1.60 62.15 -7.88
N ARG A 5 2.57 63.02 -7.60
CA ARG A 5 3.99 62.70 -7.60
C ARG A 5 4.33 62.19 -6.20
N THR A 6 4.41 60.88 -6.02
CA THR A 6 5.09 60.29 -4.88
C THR A 6 6.57 60.19 -5.23
N ALA A 7 7.40 60.99 -4.55
CA ALA A 7 8.85 60.86 -4.62
C ALA A 7 9.28 59.55 -3.93
N PRO A 8 10.26 58.82 -4.48
CA PRO A 8 10.83 57.66 -3.80
C PRO A 8 11.69 58.12 -2.59
N PRO A 9 11.82 57.30 -1.55
CA PRO A 9 12.55 57.66 -0.33
C PRO A 9 14.05 57.88 -0.61
N PRO A 10 14.68 58.92 -0.03
CA PRO A 10 16.11 59.16 -0.14
C PRO A 10 16.84 58.38 0.95
N ASP A 11 17.19 57.12 0.68
CA ASP A 11 18.31 56.37 1.29
C ASP A 11 18.30 54.88 0.88
N ALA A 12 17.94 54.60 -0.37
CA ALA A 12 18.43 53.37 -0.99
C ALA A 12 19.84 53.67 -1.50
N THR A 13 20.85 53.44 -0.66
CA THR A 13 22.20 53.20 -1.14
C THR A 13 22.14 51.96 -2.03
N ILE A 14 21.81 52.17 -3.30
CA ILE A 14 22.01 51.17 -4.34
C ILE A 14 23.53 51.00 -4.36
N ASP A 15 23.97 49.85 -3.87
CA ASP A 15 25.37 49.46 -3.94
C ASP A 15 25.72 49.35 -5.42
N GLU A 16 26.23 50.45 -6.00
CA GLU A 16 26.71 50.56 -7.39
C GLU A 16 28.02 49.79 -7.59
N SER A 17 28.09 48.57 -7.05
CA SER A 17 29.20 47.62 -7.25
C SER A 17 28.74 46.32 -7.90
N SER A 18 27.43 46.08 -8.05
CA SER A 18 26.94 44.96 -8.84
C SER A 18 26.89 45.37 -10.31
N GLY A 19 27.94 45.03 -11.07
CA GLY A 19 27.85 44.99 -12.53
C GLY A 19 26.58 44.24 -12.97
N LEU A 20 26.06 44.57 -14.16
CA LEU A 20 24.96 43.82 -14.77
C LEU A 20 25.35 42.33 -14.75
N GLN A 21 24.61 41.53 -13.97
CA GLN A 21 24.87 40.09 -13.85
C GLN A 21 24.72 39.48 -15.24
N SER A 22 25.83 38.96 -15.76
CA SER A 22 25.85 38.23 -17.03
C SER A 22 25.06 36.93 -16.86
N PHE A 23 24.59 36.36 -17.96
CA PHE A 23 23.90 35.06 -17.94
C PHE A 23 24.75 33.95 -17.30
N ASP A 24 26.08 34.08 -17.36
CA ASP A 24 27.05 33.13 -16.81
C ASP A 24 27.35 33.34 -15.31
N ASP A 25 26.83 34.41 -14.68
CA ASP A 25 27.04 34.69 -13.24
C ASP A 25 26.11 33.86 -12.33
N PHE A 26 25.11 33.18 -12.90
CA PHE A 26 24.17 32.33 -12.15
C PHE A 26 24.72 30.91 -12.00
N GLU A 27 25.15 30.56 -10.79
CA GLU A 27 25.54 29.19 -10.47
C GLU A 27 24.31 28.27 -10.48
N LEU A 28 24.33 27.27 -11.36
CA LEU A 28 23.21 26.35 -11.59
C LEU A 28 23.13 25.33 -10.45
N ARG A 29 22.10 25.45 -9.61
CA ARG A 29 21.91 24.57 -8.45
C ARG A 29 21.19 23.28 -8.82
N LEU A 30 21.35 22.24 -8.00
CA LEU A 30 20.61 20.98 -8.14
C LEU A 30 19.09 21.24 -8.23
N GLY A 31 18.60 22.15 -7.40
CA GLY A 31 17.20 22.54 -7.36
C GLY A 31 16.68 23.04 -8.70
N ASP A 32 17.47 23.86 -9.40
CA ASP A 32 17.12 24.42 -10.70
C ASP A 32 17.11 23.34 -11.79
N VAL A 33 18.08 22.42 -11.74
CA VAL A 33 18.12 21.25 -12.66
C VAL A 33 16.89 20.38 -12.47
N MET A 34 16.60 19.97 -11.22
CA MET A 34 15.49 19.06 -10.93
C MET A 34 14.12 19.70 -11.23
N ARG A 35 13.96 21.00 -10.93
CA ARG A 35 12.76 21.75 -11.27
C ARG A 35 12.59 21.88 -12.78
N GLY A 36 13.68 22.14 -13.50
CA GLY A 36 13.72 22.18 -14.95
C GLY A 36 13.26 20.86 -15.57
N GLU A 37 13.85 19.74 -15.15
CA GLU A 37 13.47 18.40 -15.64
C GLU A 37 12.04 18.00 -15.26
N ARG A 38 11.54 18.44 -14.11
CA ARG A 38 10.12 18.23 -13.78
C ARG A 38 9.21 19.04 -14.69
N ALA A 39 9.60 20.28 -15.01
CA ALA A 39 8.85 21.16 -15.90
C ALA A 39 8.88 20.67 -17.36
N THR A 40 10.00 20.12 -17.84
CA THR A 40 10.08 19.51 -19.18
C THR A 40 9.14 18.31 -19.32
N LYS A 41 8.93 17.56 -18.23
CA LYS A 41 7.92 16.48 -18.13
C LYS A 41 6.49 16.98 -17.93
N GLY A 42 6.27 18.27 -17.73
CA GLY A 42 4.95 18.87 -17.52
C GLY A 42 4.26 18.43 -16.22
N LYS A 43 5.02 18.06 -15.19
CA LYS A 43 4.49 17.49 -13.93
C LYS A 43 4.42 18.53 -12.82
N SER A 44 3.30 18.57 -12.10
CA SER A 44 3.21 19.30 -10.84
C SER A 44 3.82 18.50 -9.69
N LEU A 45 4.14 19.16 -8.57
CA LEU A 45 4.61 18.50 -7.35
C LEU A 45 3.61 17.46 -6.84
N LEU A 46 2.30 17.71 -7.00
CA LEU A 46 1.23 16.77 -6.62
C LEU A 46 1.20 15.53 -7.51
N ASP A 47 1.55 15.67 -8.79
CA ASP A 47 1.62 14.53 -9.72
C ASP A 47 2.80 13.63 -9.34
N VAL A 48 3.96 14.24 -9.10
CA VAL A 48 5.16 13.53 -8.61
C VAL A 48 4.87 12.81 -7.30
N GLN A 49 4.12 13.43 -6.38
CA GLN A 49 3.70 12.76 -5.14
C GLN A 49 2.84 11.51 -5.42
N ARG A 50 1.88 11.59 -6.34
CA ARG A 50 1.00 10.44 -6.62
C ARG A 50 1.77 9.27 -7.24
N GLU A 51 2.77 9.58 -8.06
CA GLU A 51 3.59 8.60 -8.78
C GLU A 51 4.69 7.99 -7.89
N LEU A 52 5.44 8.81 -7.16
CA LEU A 52 6.54 8.35 -6.29
C LEU A 52 6.13 7.98 -4.88
N LYS A 53 4.90 8.32 -4.46
CA LYS A 53 4.42 8.16 -3.08
C LYS A 53 5.29 8.90 -2.05
N ILE A 54 5.94 9.98 -2.47
CA ILE A 54 6.73 10.87 -1.61
C ILE A 54 5.91 12.16 -1.43
N LYS A 55 5.78 12.66 -0.19
CA LYS A 55 5.05 13.92 0.09
C LYS A 55 5.58 15.05 -0.80
N ALA A 56 4.69 15.84 -1.40
CA ALA A 56 5.04 16.97 -2.26
C ALA A 56 5.89 18.02 -1.52
N SER A 57 5.69 18.17 -0.21
CA SER A 57 6.55 19.01 0.65
C SER A 57 8.01 18.55 0.64
N TYR A 58 8.26 17.24 0.62
CA TYR A 58 9.62 16.71 0.53
C TYR A 58 10.21 16.88 -0.86
N ILE A 59 9.41 16.73 -1.92
CA ILE A 59 9.89 17.03 -3.29
C ILE A 59 10.29 18.50 -3.42
N ALA A 60 9.49 19.42 -2.86
CA ALA A 60 9.84 20.84 -2.80
C ALA A 60 11.11 21.09 -1.95
N ALA A 61 11.28 20.38 -0.84
CA ALA A 61 12.49 20.46 -0.02
C ALA A 61 13.75 19.99 -0.77
N ILE A 62 13.64 18.92 -1.57
CA ILE A 62 14.73 18.46 -2.45
C ILE A 62 15.08 19.56 -3.47
N GLU A 63 14.06 20.17 -4.11
CA GLU A 63 14.27 21.27 -5.07
C GLU A 63 14.83 22.55 -4.44
N ASN A 64 14.74 22.71 -3.11
CA ASN A 64 15.29 23.86 -2.40
C ASN A 64 16.58 23.52 -1.64
N ALA A 65 17.08 22.28 -1.78
CA ALA A 65 18.21 21.75 -1.02
C ALA A 65 18.10 21.95 0.51
N ASP A 66 16.88 21.85 1.06
CA ASP A 66 16.61 22.04 2.49
C ASP A 66 16.44 20.70 3.22
N PRO A 67 17.46 20.20 3.95
CA PRO A 67 17.35 18.94 4.68
C PRO A 67 16.53 19.05 5.98
N SER A 68 16.24 20.26 6.47
CA SER A 68 15.52 20.45 7.74
C SER A 68 14.03 20.13 7.63
N ALA A 69 13.47 20.19 6.42
CA ALA A 69 12.08 19.88 6.13
C ALA A 69 11.73 18.38 6.24
N PHE A 70 12.74 17.49 6.36
CA PHE A 70 12.51 16.06 6.45
C PHE A 70 12.35 15.60 7.89
N GLU A 71 11.25 14.89 8.17
CA GLU A 71 10.96 14.33 9.50
C GLU A 71 11.96 13.25 9.92
N THR A 72 12.51 12.50 8.97
CA THR A 72 13.44 11.39 9.24
C THR A 72 14.66 11.46 8.31
N PRO A 73 15.82 11.91 8.83
CA PRO A 73 17.05 12.08 8.05
C PRO A 73 17.52 10.81 7.32
N GLY A 74 17.26 9.63 7.89
CA GLY A 74 17.70 8.35 7.30
C GLY A 74 17.10 8.02 5.94
N PHE A 75 15.93 8.58 5.61
CA PHE A 75 15.24 8.32 4.33
C PHE A 75 15.52 9.35 3.24
N VAL A 76 16.20 10.45 3.57
CA VAL A 76 16.48 11.57 2.64
C VAL A 76 17.23 11.06 1.40
N SER A 77 18.21 10.19 1.60
CA SER A 77 18.98 9.59 0.50
C SER A 77 18.10 8.81 -0.48
N GLY A 78 17.12 8.06 0.04
CA GLY A 78 16.16 7.31 -0.77
C GLY A 78 15.22 8.21 -1.56
N TYR A 79 14.76 9.31 -0.95
CA TYR A 79 13.85 10.25 -1.61
C TYR A 79 14.54 11.01 -2.74
N VAL A 80 15.73 11.57 -2.50
CA VAL A 80 16.53 12.29 -3.52
C VAL A 80 16.84 11.37 -4.70
N ARG A 81 17.32 10.15 -4.44
CA ARG A 81 17.66 9.17 -5.49
C ARG A 81 16.45 8.72 -6.29
N SER A 82 15.30 8.53 -5.64
CA SER A 82 14.07 8.10 -6.32
C SER A 82 13.53 9.22 -7.21
N TYR A 83 13.59 10.46 -6.76
CA TYR A 83 13.22 11.60 -7.57
C TYR A 83 14.17 11.82 -8.75
N ALA A 84 15.49 11.67 -8.55
CA ALA A 84 16.46 11.73 -9.64
C ALA A 84 16.20 10.67 -10.73
N ARG A 85 15.97 9.39 -10.35
CA ARG A 85 15.61 8.33 -11.31
C ARG A 85 14.35 8.65 -12.08
N TYR A 86 13.34 9.21 -11.41
CA TYR A 86 12.10 9.60 -12.04
C TYR A 86 12.28 10.69 -13.10
N LEU A 87 13.16 11.66 -12.82
CA LEU A 87 13.52 12.72 -13.75
C LEU A 87 14.46 12.25 -14.87
N GLY A 88 15.11 11.09 -14.72
CA GLY A 88 16.11 10.58 -15.67
C GLY A 88 17.53 11.13 -15.42
N LEU A 89 17.77 11.66 -14.22
CA LEU A 89 19.06 12.15 -13.76
C LEU A 89 19.86 11.05 -13.06
N ASP A 90 21.18 11.21 -12.98
CA ASP A 90 22.04 10.31 -12.22
C ASP A 90 21.73 10.42 -10.70
N PRO A 91 21.27 9.33 -10.05
CA PRO A 91 20.89 9.35 -8.64
C PRO A 91 22.05 9.60 -7.69
N ASP A 92 23.25 9.14 -8.03
CA ASP A 92 24.44 9.33 -7.19
C ASP A 92 24.92 10.78 -7.25
N TRP A 93 25.01 11.34 -8.44
CA TRP A 93 25.32 12.76 -8.63
C TRP A 93 24.31 13.67 -7.92
N ALA A 94 23.00 13.43 -8.10
CA ALA A 94 21.97 14.26 -7.49
C ALA A 94 22.04 14.25 -5.96
N PHE A 95 22.34 13.08 -5.37
CA PHE A 95 22.50 12.97 -3.92
C PHE A 95 23.77 13.67 -3.42
N ASP A 96 24.90 13.56 -4.13
CA ASP A 96 26.12 14.29 -3.81
C ASP A 96 25.89 15.81 -3.83
N GLN A 97 25.23 16.32 -4.88
CA GLN A 97 24.87 17.75 -4.95
C GLN A 97 24.00 18.17 -3.77
N PHE A 98 22.98 17.38 -3.44
CA PHE A 98 22.08 17.70 -2.33
C PHE A 98 22.83 17.78 -0.99
N CYS A 99 23.76 16.85 -0.74
CA CYS A 99 24.62 16.88 0.43
C CYS A 99 25.51 18.13 0.49
N ARG A 100 26.07 18.56 -0.65
CA ARG A 100 26.95 19.73 -0.73
C ARG A 100 26.19 21.04 -0.56
N GLU A 101 25.04 21.17 -1.24
CA GLU A 101 24.23 22.39 -1.23
C GLU A 101 23.46 22.57 0.08
N GLY A 102 22.88 21.48 0.61
CA GLY A 102 22.09 21.50 1.84
C GLY A 102 22.90 21.26 3.12
N GLN A 103 24.23 21.14 3.03
CA GLN A 103 25.11 20.77 4.16
C GLN A 103 24.60 19.54 4.94
N PHE A 104 24.04 18.57 4.23
CA PHE A 104 23.43 17.38 4.81
C PHE A 104 24.46 16.26 4.95
N GLU A 105 24.78 15.88 6.18
CA GLU A 105 25.64 14.74 6.48
C GLU A 105 24.79 13.51 6.87
N VAL A 106 24.98 12.41 6.14
CA VAL A 106 24.28 11.15 6.45
C VAL A 106 24.89 10.56 7.71
N THR A 107 24.14 10.57 8.80
CA THR A 107 24.47 9.77 9.99
C THR A 107 24.48 8.29 9.60
N HIS A 108 25.68 7.73 9.60
CA HIS A 108 25.98 6.43 9.02
C HIS A 108 25.22 5.31 9.76
N GLY A 109 24.13 4.83 9.16
CA GLY A 109 23.38 3.66 9.64
C GLY A 109 22.88 2.73 8.52
N LEU A 110 23.00 3.13 7.26
CA LEU A 110 22.61 2.31 6.11
C LEU A 110 23.36 2.79 4.86
N GLY A 111 24.59 2.29 4.66
CA GLY A 111 25.32 2.48 3.42
C GLY A 111 24.72 1.65 2.27
N PRO A 112 24.93 2.03 1.00
CA PRO A 112 24.31 1.39 -0.15
C PRO A 112 24.91 -0.01 -0.41
N ILE A 113 24.05 -1.04 -0.45
CA ILE A 113 24.42 -2.43 -0.79
C ILE A 113 24.42 -2.64 -2.33
N THR A 114 24.67 -1.60 -3.13
CA THR A 114 24.63 -1.74 -4.60
C THR A 114 25.68 -0.85 -5.27
N GLY A 115 26.76 -1.47 -5.77
CA GLY A 115 27.68 -0.86 -6.73
C GLY A 115 29.16 -1.16 -6.46
N PRO A 116 29.93 -1.66 -7.43
CA PRO A 116 31.31 -2.09 -7.20
C PRO A 116 32.26 -0.89 -7.11
N GLY A 117 33.07 -0.90 -6.04
CA GLY A 117 34.44 -0.40 -6.02
C GLY A 117 34.67 1.08 -6.29
N LYS A 118 34.74 1.88 -5.22
CA LYS A 118 35.75 2.96 -5.08
C LYS A 118 36.19 3.08 -3.63
N SER A 119 37.18 2.28 -3.25
CA SER A 119 37.96 2.51 -2.02
C SER A 119 38.80 3.78 -2.20
N LYS A 120 38.68 4.73 -1.25
CA LYS A 120 39.53 5.93 -1.18
C LYS A 120 41.01 5.52 -0.96
N PRO A 121 41.97 6.31 -1.47
CA PRO A 121 43.38 5.94 -1.46
C PRO A 121 43.96 6.09 -0.04
N LYS A 122 44.58 5.02 0.46
CA LYS A 122 45.39 5.06 1.69
C LYS A 122 46.77 5.63 1.35
N LYS A 123 47.15 6.68 2.08
CA LYS A 123 48.42 7.41 2.03
C LYS A 123 49.64 6.47 2.13
N PRO A 124 50.77 6.74 1.43
CA PRO A 124 51.90 5.82 1.41
C PRO A 124 52.85 6.10 2.57
N ASP A 125 53.07 5.10 3.43
CA ASP A 125 54.21 5.07 4.32
C ASP A 125 55.22 4.04 3.80
N GLY A 126 56.40 4.54 3.45
CA GLY A 126 57.66 3.96 3.91
C GLY A 126 58.17 2.64 3.30
N ALA A 127 59.31 2.79 2.64
CA ALA A 127 60.46 1.87 2.64
C ALA A 127 60.60 0.83 1.52
N VAL A 128 61.58 1.13 0.67
CA VAL A 128 62.31 0.27 -0.26
C VAL A 128 63.14 -0.77 0.50
N ARG A 129 63.14 -2.02 0.01
CA ARG A 129 64.16 -3.12 0.03
C ARG A 129 63.40 -4.45 0.05
N SER A 130 63.72 -5.52 -0.68
CA SER A 130 64.87 -5.91 -1.49
C SER A 130 64.42 -7.05 -2.41
N THR A 131 64.95 -7.08 -3.63
CA THR A 131 64.86 -8.19 -4.57
C THR A 131 65.49 -9.46 -3.99
N VAL A 132 64.67 -10.43 -3.63
CA VAL A 132 65.07 -11.84 -3.54
C VAL A 132 64.12 -12.63 -4.42
N SER A 133 64.70 -13.25 -5.45
CA SER A 133 64.09 -14.26 -6.30
C SER A 133 63.38 -15.29 -5.43
N ARG A 134 62.04 -15.23 -5.35
CA ARG A 134 61.23 -16.30 -4.76
C ARG A 134 60.87 -17.28 -5.86
N ASP A 135 61.26 -18.53 -5.65
CA ASP A 135 61.14 -19.63 -6.60
C ASP A 135 59.65 -19.94 -6.88
N PRO A 136 59.19 -19.93 -8.15
CA PRO A 136 57.78 -20.15 -8.50
C PRO A 136 57.23 -21.55 -8.20
N PHE A 137 58.09 -22.49 -7.78
CA PHE A 137 57.72 -23.88 -7.50
C PHE A 137 57.48 -24.17 -6.01
N GLU A 138 57.76 -23.23 -5.11
CA GLU A 138 57.59 -23.43 -3.67
C GLU A 138 56.22 -22.98 -3.12
N ASN A 139 55.40 -22.30 -3.94
CA ASN A 139 54.04 -21.93 -3.58
C ASN A 139 53.02 -22.73 -4.38
N PRO A 140 52.18 -23.57 -3.76
CA PRO A 140 51.07 -24.26 -4.43
C PRO A 140 49.87 -23.32 -4.64
N ASN A 141 50.11 -22.04 -4.95
CA ASN A 141 49.05 -21.05 -5.14
C ASN A 141 48.89 -20.77 -6.64
N THR A 142 48.04 -21.58 -7.27
CA THR A 142 47.58 -21.35 -8.64
C THR A 142 46.78 -20.05 -8.72
N PRO A 143 47.07 -19.12 -9.64
CA PRO A 143 46.40 -17.82 -9.76
C PRO A 143 44.93 -17.88 -10.25
N PHE A 144 44.39 -19.08 -10.49
CA PHE A 144 43.06 -19.29 -11.08
C PHE A 144 42.09 -20.08 -10.20
N ALA A 145 42.41 -20.32 -8.92
CA ALA A 145 41.51 -20.98 -7.97
C ALA A 145 41.02 -19.97 -6.91
N PRO A 146 39.71 -19.86 -6.65
CA PRO A 146 39.20 -18.96 -5.61
C PRO A 146 39.70 -19.42 -4.23
N HIS A 147 40.28 -18.49 -3.48
CA HIS A 147 40.72 -18.74 -2.11
C HIS A 147 39.50 -18.92 -1.20
N ALA A 148 39.44 -20.03 -0.46
CA ALA A 148 38.55 -20.16 0.67
C ALA A 148 39.11 -19.31 1.83
N GLU A 149 38.46 -18.20 2.14
CA GLU A 149 38.83 -17.38 3.30
C GLU A 149 38.72 -18.20 4.59
N PRO A 150 39.70 -18.09 5.51
CA PRO A 150 39.64 -18.76 6.80
C PRO A 150 38.39 -18.28 7.57
N PHE A 151 37.61 -19.21 8.11
CA PHE A 151 36.30 -18.96 8.73
C PHE A 151 36.32 -17.87 9.81
N PHE A 152 37.47 -17.70 10.48
CA PHE A 152 37.70 -16.71 11.53
C PHE A 152 37.90 -15.27 11.04
N SER A 153 38.11 -15.04 9.74
CA SER A 153 38.23 -13.69 9.16
C SER A 153 36.87 -13.02 8.92
N ARG A 154 35.78 -13.79 8.91
CA ARG A 154 34.41 -13.28 8.79
C ARG A 154 33.79 -12.85 10.12
N VAL A 155 34.47 -13.14 11.24
CA VAL A 155 33.98 -12.79 12.57
C VAL A 155 34.52 -11.41 12.93
N GLU A 156 33.74 -10.38 12.63
CA GLU A 156 34.04 -9.03 13.06
C GLU A 156 33.94 -8.93 14.59
N PRO A 157 34.94 -8.35 15.29
CA PRO A 157 34.90 -8.24 16.75
C PRO A 157 33.71 -7.39 17.26
N GLY A 158 33.16 -6.50 16.41
CA GLY A 158 31.94 -5.75 16.72
C GLY A 158 30.68 -6.63 16.79
N ALA A 159 30.58 -7.66 15.94
CA ALA A 159 29.44 -8.58 15.93
C ALA A 159 29.41 -9.46 17.19
N LEU A 160 30.59 -9.88 17.69
CA LEU A 160 30.70 -10.60 18.96
C LEU A 160 30.26 -9.72 20.14
N GLY A 161 30.58 -8.43 20.11
CA GLY A 161 30.12 -7.47 21.13
C GLY A 161 28.59 -7.34 21.15
N SER A 162 27.96 -7.15 19.98
CA SER A 162 26.50 -7.05 19.88
C SER A 162 25.79 -8.35 20.29
N LEU A 163 26.35 -9.51 19.94
CA LEU A 163 25.82 -10.80 20.36
C LEU A 163 25.87 -10.97 21.89
N SER A 164 26.96 -10.51 22.52
CA SER A 164 27.13 -10.56 23.97
C SER A 164 26.08 -9.71 24.69
N VAL A 165 25.81 -8.50 24.18
CA VAL A 165 24.78 -7.60 24.74
C VAL A 165 23.39 -8.19 24.57
N LEU A 166 23.08 -8.77 23.40
CA LEU A 166 21.80 -9.43 23.15
C LEU A 166 21.56 -10.59 24.13
N VAL A 167 22.58 -11.42 24.34
CA VAL A 167 22.50 -12.56 25.30
C VAL A 167 22.26 -12.05 26.72
N LEU A 168 22.97 -10.99 27.15
CA LEU A 168 22.75 -10.38 28.46
C LEU A 168 21.33 -9.82 28.62
N LEU A 169 20.80 -9.18 27.59
CA LEU A 169 19.45 -8.60 27.61
C LEU A 169 18.38 -9.69 27.68
N VAL A 170 18.52 -10.75 26.87
CA VAL A 170 17.61 -11.90 26.89
C VAL A 170 17.65 -12.60 28.25
N ALA A 171 18.84 -12.78 28.83
CA ALA A 171 18.99 -13.36 30.16
C ALA A 171 18.34 -12.48 31.25
N GLY A 172 18.49 -11.15 31.17
CA GLY A 172 17.87 -10.21 32.09
C GLY A 172 16.34 -10.23 32.04
N ILE A 173 15.76 -10.20 30.84
CA ILE A 173 14.31 -10.28 30.66
C ILE A 173 13.77 -11.64 31.09
N GLY A 174 14.46 -12.73 30.73
CA GLY A 174 14.09 -14.08 31.15
C GLY A 174 14.11 -14.25 32.67
N TYR A 175 15.15 -13.73 33.33
CA TYR A 175 15.24 -13.74 34.79
C TYR A 175 14.13 -12.89 35.44
N GLY A 176 13.85 -11.71 34.88
CA GLY A 176 12.76 -10.84 35.35
C GLY A 176 11.40 -11.52 35.26
N GLY A 177 11.08 -12.14 34.12
CA GLY A 177 9.84 -12.91 33.95
C GLY A 177 9.74 -14.08 34.93
N TRP A 178 10.82 -14.86 35.09
CA TRP A 178 10.86 -15.98 36.02
C TRP A 178 10.67 -15.55 37.49
N SER A 179 11.24 -14.42 37.90
CA SER A 179 11.09 -13.92 39.27
C SER A 179 9.65 -13.46 39.57
N VAL A 180 8.94 -12.87 38.60
CA VAL A 180 7.55 -12.44 38.76
C VAL A 180 6.62 -13.64 38.93
N LEU A 181 6.81 -14.72 38.16
CA LEU A 181 6.02 -15.96 38.34
C LEU A 181 6.20 -16.54 39.74
N GLN A 182 7.42 -16.50 40.30
CA GLN A 182 7.67 -16.96 41.67
C GLN A 182 7.00 -16.08 42.73
N GLN A 183 6.80 -14.78 42.48
CA GLN A 183 6.09 -13.89 43.40
C GLN A 183 4.59 -14.12 43.37
N MET A 184 3.99 -14.40 42.20
CA MET A 184 2.55 -14.66 42.11
C MET A 184 2.12 -15.99 42.74
N GLN A 185 3.02 -16.97 42.86
CA GLN A 185 2.72 -18.21 43.59
C GLN A 185 2.73 -18.05 45.12
N LYS A 186 3.08 -16.87 45.65
CA LYS A 186 3.03 -16.55 47.09
C LYS A 186 1.75 -15.80 47.47
N VAL A 187 0.61 -16.11 46.83
CA VAL A 187 -0.69 -15.64 47.32
C VAL A 187 -0.94 -16.30 48.67
N GLN A 188 -0.73 -15.54 49.75
CA GLN A 188 -1.27 -15.91 51.06
C GLN A 188 -2.79 -15.85 50.96
N LEU A 189 -3.41 -17.00 50.77
CA LEU A 189 -4.83 -17.17 51.04
C LEU A 189 -4.99 -17.11 52.55
N THR A 190 -5.35 -15.95 53.08
CA THR A 190 -5.88 -15.85 54.45
C THR A 190 -7.21 -16.60 54.46
N PRO A 191 -7.36 -17.70 55.24
CA PRO A 191 -8.64 -18.39 55.31
C PRO A 191 -9.67 -17.45 55.92
N VAL A 192 -10.68 -17.06 55.14
CA VAL A 192 -11.85 -16.37 55.67
C VAL A 192 -12.86 -17.45 56.04
N ASP A 193 -12.89 -17.80 57.33
CA ASP A 193 -14.00 -18.55 57.93
C ASP A 193 -15.24 -17.65 57.99
N GLN A 194 -15.97 -17.57 56.87
CA GLN A 194 -17.33 -17.07 56.86
C GLN A 194 -18.24 -18.13 56.26
N THR A 195 -18.97 -18.82 57.13
CA THR A 195 -20.05 -19.72 56.76
C THR A 195 -21.20 -18.90 56.18
N PRO A 196 -21.59 -19.07 54.90
CA PRO A 196 -22.71 -18.34 54.34
C PRO A 196 -24.00 -18.82 55.00
N GLY A 197 -24.63 -17.93 55.77
CA GLY A 197 -25.97 -18.13 56.30
C GLY A 197 -27.00 -18.07 55.18
N VAL A 198 -27.65 -19.20 54.91
CA VAL A 198 -28.79 -19.28 53.98
C VAL A 198 -30.01 -18.73 54.71
N VAL A 199 -30.46 -17.54 54.32
CA VAL A 199 -31.74 -16.97 54.71
C VAL A 199 -32.47 -16.54 53.46
N ALA A 200 -33.52 -17.28 53.09
CA ALA A 200 -34.82 -16.74 52.73
C ALA A 200 -35.68 -17.86 52.14
N GLU A 201 -36.48 -18.42 53.04
CA GLU A 201 -37.72 -19.15 52.78
C GLU A 201 -38.67 -18.22 52.00
N VAL A 202 -39.03 -18.60 50.77
CA VAL A 202 -40.01 -17.87 49.94
C VAL A 202 -41.38 -18.49 50.21
N ASP A 203 -42.18 -17.82 51.02
CA ASP A 203 -43.60 -18.12 51.25
C ASP A 203 -44.43 -17.66 50.03
N PRO A 204 -45.13 -18.55 49.29
CA PRO A 204 -45.78 -18.21 48.03
C PRO A 204 -47.22 -17.65 48.17
N LEU A 205 -47.68 -17.23 49.35
CA LEU A 205 -49.07 -16.77 49.54
C LEU A 205 -49.18 -15.44 50.32
N ALA A 206 -48.85 -14.32 49.68
CA ALA A 206 -49.31 -13.00 50.15
C ALA A 206 -49.56 -12.02 48.97
N PRO A 207 -50.77 -11.45 48.83
CA PRO A 207 -51.09 -10.51 47.77
C PRO A 207 -50.46 -9.13 47.99
N ALA A 208 -50.06 -8.53 46.88
CA ALA A 208 -49.37 -7.24 46.78
C ALA A 208 -50.01 -6.12 47.60
N GLY A 209 -49.26 -5.62 48.58
CA GLY A 209 -49.48 -4.32 49.21
C GLY A 209 -48.41 -3.36 48.70
N THR A 210 -48.83 -2.27 48.06
CA THR A 210 -48.01 -1.12 47.69
C THR A 210 -47.30 -0.54 48.90
N VAL A 211 -45.96 -0.60 48.91
CA VAL A 211 -45.12 0.15 49.85
C VAL A 211 -44.56 1.34 49.08
N GLU A 212 -45.12 2.52 49.34
CA GLU A 212 -44.49 3.80 48.99
C GLU A 212 -43.25 3.98 49.87
N ALA A 213 -42.09 4.15 49.23
CA ALA A 213 -40.88 4.65 49.87
C ALA A 213 -40.52 6.02 49.23
N PRO A 214 -40.14 7.02 50.04
CA PRO A 214 -39.89 8.37 49.55
C PRO A 214 -38.57 8.39 48.79
N THR A 215 -38.62 8.70 47.51
CA THR A 215 -37.41 8.94 46.71
C THR A 215 -37.12 10.43 46.75
N GLU A 216 -36.07 10.79 47.46
CA GLU A 216 -35.43 12.10 47.37
C GLU A 216 -34.77 12.18 45.98
N THR A 217 -35.50 12.77 45.03
CA THR A 217 -35.05 12.91 43.65
C THR A 217 -34.05 14.06 43.53
N ALA A 218 -32.77 13.75 43.63
CA ALA A 218 -31.74 14.54 42.95
C ALA A 218 -31.89 14.30 41.45
N GLY A 219 -32.28 15.35 40.71
CA GLY A 219 -32.59 15.29 39.29
C GLY A 219 -31.44 14.74 38.45
N LEU A 220 -31.59 13.49 38.02
CA LEU A 220 -30.92 12.92 36.87
C LEU A 220 -32.04 12.46 35.95
N GLU A 221 -32.48 13.39 35.11
CA GLU A 221 -33.46 13.12 34.06
C GLU A 221 -32.79 12.19 33.05
N ALA A 222 -33.30 10.96 32.94
CA ALA A 222 -32.84 10.02 31.94
C ALA A 222 -33.09 10.63 30.55
N PRO A 223 -32.08 10.69 29.66
CA PRO A 223 -32.27 11.26 28.34
C PRO A 223 -33.36 10.47 27.59
N PRO A 224 -34.26 11.16 26.87
CA PRO A 224 -35.32 10.49 26.13
C PRO A 224 -34.71 9.49 25.13
N ALA A 225 -35.36 8.34 24.94
CA ALA A 225 -34.88 7.26 24.06
C ALA A 225 -34.55 7.75 22.63
N ASP A 226 -35.18 8.86 22.22
CA ASP A 226 -35.00 9.56 20.95
C ASP A 226 -33.58 10.15 20.76
N VAL A 227 -32.76 10.25 21.80
CA VAL A 227 -31.36 10.70 21.71
C VAL A 227 -30.49 9.58 21.16
N MET A 228 -30.72 8.33 21.58
CA MET A 228 -29.95 7.19 21.07
C MET A 228 -30.34 6.89 19.62
N ASP A 229 -31.63 7.00 19.27
CA ASP A 229 -32.10 6.78 17.89
C ASP A 229 -31.53 7.83 16.91
N ARG A 230 -31.27 9.05 17.37
CA ARG A 230 -30.59 10.10 16.58
C ARG A 230 -29.10 9.83 16.32
N LEU A 231 -28.43 9.08 17.18
CA LEU A 231 -27.01 8.74 17.00
C LEU A 231 -26.80 7.63 15.96
N TYR A 232 -27.79 6.75 15.77
CA TYR A 232 -27.71 5.62 14.83
C TYR A 232 -28.34 5.91 13.46
N ARG A 233 -29.09 7.02 13.30
CA ARG A 233 -29.66 7.39 12.01
C ARG A 233 -28.59 8.07 11.12
N PRO A 234 -28.45 7.67 9.84
CA PRO A 234 -27.56 8.37 8.92
C PRO A 234 -28.00 9.83 8.79
N GLN A 235 -27.07 10.75 9.05
CA GLN A 235 -27.31 12.18 8.89
C GLN A 235 -27.71 12.45 7.43
N ALA A 236 -28.82 13.17 7.22
CA ALA A 236 -29.20 13.57 5.88
C ALA A 236 -28.07 14.43 5.31
N LEU A 237 -27.50 14.00 4.17
CA LEU A 237 -26.42 14.70 3.51
C LEU A 237 -26.96 16.05 3.03
N GLU A 238 -26.60 17.14 3.71
CA GLU A 238 -26.88 18.49 3.21
C GLU A 238 -26.05 18.71 1.95
N VAL A 239 -26.70 18.49 0.80
CA VAL A 239 -26.11 18.74 -0.50
C VAL A 239 -25.88 20.25 -0.61
N PRO A 240 -24.65 20.71 -0.90
CA PRO A 240 -24.39 22.14 -1.03
C PRO A 240 -25.30 22.72 -2.12
N VAL A 241 -26.00 23.80 -1.78
CA VAL A 241 -26.81 24.55 -2.76
C VAL A 241 -25.84 25.16 -3.77
N LEU A 242 -25.74 24.55 -4.95
CA LEU A 242 -24.93 25.05 -6.04
C LEU A 242 -25.57 26.31 -6.60
N THR A 243 -25.11 27.46 -6.12
CA THR A 243 -25.38 28.75 -6.76
C THR A 243 -24.38 28.95 -7.88
N ALA A 244 -24.86 29.19 -9.10
CA ALA A 244 -23.99 29.52 -10.22
C ALA A 244 -23.24 30.81 -9.89
N ARG A 245 -21.91 30.74 -9.79
CA ARG A 245 -21.04 31.86 -9.40
C ARG A 245 -21.15 33.04 -10.37
N ASP A 246 -21.46 32.77 -11.64
CA ASP A 246 -21.52 33.74 -12.72
C ASP A 246 -22.91 33.73 -13.39
N GLY A 247 -23.85 34.48 -12.81
CA GLY A 247 -25.24 34.61 -13.32
C GLY A 247 -25.37 34.95 -14.82
N PRO A 248 -24.51 35.79 -15.42
CA PRO A 248 -24.60 36.09 -16.86
C PRO A 248 -24.20 34.93 -17.77
N ILE A 249 -23.35 34.00 -17.33
CA ILE A 249 -22.86 32.88 -18.17
C ILE A 249 -23.89 31.75 -18.20
N SER A 250 -24.59 31.50 -17.09
CA SER A 250 -25.62 30.45 -17.01
C SER A 250 -26.89 30.76 -17.82
N THR A 251 -27.08 32.01 -18.24
CA THR A 251 -28.23 32.44 -19.03
C THR A 251 -27.95 32.48 -20.54
N ILE A 252 -26.72 32.20 -20.97
CA ILE A 252 -26.39 32.10 -22.39
C ILE A 252 -26.93 30.77 -22.91
N ASP A 253 -27.92 30.84 -23.79
CA ASP A 253 -28.39 29.69 -24.54
C ASP A 253 -27.45 29.44 -25.74
N PRO A 254 -26.70 28.32 -25.77
CA PRO A 254 -25.79 27.99 -26.86
C PRO A 254 -26.50 27.72 -28.18
N ARG A 255 -27.83 27.52 -28.17
CA ARG A 255 -28.65 27.42 -29.39
C ARG A 255 -29.06 28.79 -29.94
N ALA A 256 -29.00 29.84 -29.12
CA ALA A 256 -29.34 31.20 -29.52
C ALA A 256 -28.12 32.00 -30.02
N VAL A 257 -26.91 31.68 -29.54
CA VAL A 257 -25.69 32.47 -29.78
C VAL A 257 -24.51 31.59 -30.21
N GLY A 258 -23.83 31.96 -31.31
CA GLY A 258 -22.61 31.30 -31.78
C GLY A 258 -22.82 30.34 -32.96
N THR A 259 -21.78 29.58 -33.29
CA THR A 259 -21.70 28.68 -34.47
C THR A 259 -22.59 27.44 -34.40
N LEU A 260 -23.31 27.24 -33.28
CA LEU A 260 -24.17 26.09 -32.99
C LEU A 260 -25.67 26.36 -33.25
N LYS A 261 -26.02 27.58 -33.68
CA LYS A 261 -27.42 28.01 -33.91
C LYS A 261 -28.20 27.15 -34.91
N ASP A 262 -27.49 26.51 -35.85
CA ASP A 262 -28.10 25.71 -36.93
C ASP A 262 -27.92 24.19 -36.76
N ALA A 263 -27.50 23.71 -35.59
CA ALA A 263 -27.48 22.28 -35.31
C ALA A 263 -28.91 21.77 -35.07
N ALA A 264 -29.58 21.36 -36.16
CA ALA A 264 -30.88 20.70 -36.11
C ALA A 264 -30.81 19.45 -35.20
N PRO A 265 -31.86 19.13 -34.42
CA PRO A 265 -31.90 17.91 -33.64
C PRO A 265 -31.82 16.71 -34.59
N ALA A 266 -30.90 15.79 -34.36
CA ALA A 266 -30.89 14.50 -35.04
C ALA A 266 -32.24 13.80 -34.75
N PRO A 267 -32.86 13.14 -35.74
CA PRO A 267 -34.13 12.46 -35.51
C PRO A 267 -33.93 11.32 -34.51
N GLU A 268 -34.74 11.32 -33.46
CA GLU A 268 -34.87 10.24 -32.49
C GLU A 268 -35.26 8.96 -33.23
N ALA A 269 -34.49 7.88 -33.00
CA ALA A 269 -34.78 6.57 -33.53
C ALA A 269 -36.14 6.07 -33.00
N PRO A 270 -36.97 5.42 -33.84
CA PRO A 270 -38.29 4.99 -33.41
C PRO A 270 -38.16 3.86 -32.38
N VAL A 271 -38.79 4.08 -31.23
CA VAL A 271 -39.19 3.04 -30.28
C VAL A 271 -40.03 2.00 -31.00
N ILE A 272 -39.53 0.78 -31.11
CA ILE A 272 -40.27 -0.37 -31.64
C ILE A 272 -41.22 -0.83 -30.54
N ALA A 273 -42.48 -0.42 -30.65
CA ALA A 273 -43.59 -1.01 -29.94
C ALA A 273 -44.39 -1.90 -30.90
N ASP A 274 -44.62 -3.12 -30.43
CA ASP A 274 -45.71 -4.03 -30.78
C ASP A 274 -45.71 -4.66 -32.19
N ALA A 275 -45.36 -5.94 -32.23
CA ALA A 275 -45.74 -6.84 -33.30
C ALA A 275 -46.17 -8.19 -32.70
N ALA A 276 -47.44 -8.51 -32.96
CA ALA A 276 -48.13 -9.76 -32.70
C ALA A 276 -47.36 -11.01 -33.22
N PRO A 277 -47.63 -12.22 -32.68
CA PRO A 277 -46.80 -13.40 -32.89
C PRO A 277 -47.00 -14.00 -34.29
N PRO A 278 -45.93 -14.48 -34.98
CA PRO A 278 -46.11 -15.30 -36.16
C PRO A 278 -46.40 -16.76 -35.75
N ALA A 279 -47.28 -17.39 -36.55
CA ALA A 279 -47.60 -18.81 -36.51
C ALA A 279 -46.37 -19.67 -36.91
N PRO A 280 -46.35 -20.98 -36.59
CA PRO A 280 -45.14 -21.79 -36.60
C PRO A 280 -44.83 -22.31 -38.02
N GLU A 281 -43.66 -21.97 -38.54
CA GLU A 281 -43.05 -22.69 -39.65
C GLU A 281 -42.01 -23.69 -39.11
N GLU A 282 -42.19 -24.93 -39.56
CA GLU A 282 -41.40 -26.10 -39.22
C GLU A 282 -40.12 -26.15 -40.05
N THR A 283 -39.02 -26.49 -39.38
CA THR A 283 -37.83 -27.21 -39.91
C THR A 283 -36.72 -26.42 -40.62
N ALA A 284 -35.65 -26.17 -39.86
CA ALA A 284 -34.33 -26.75 -40.12
C ALA A 284 -33.55 -26.81 -38.78
N PRO A 285 -32.78 -27.88 -38.47
CA PRO A 285 -31.97 -27.87 -37.27
C PRO A 285 -30.89 -26.79 -37.42
N PRO A 286 -30.75 -25.83 -36.49
CA PRO A 286 -29.59 -24.96 -36.52
C PRO A 286 -28.38 -25.85 -36.25
N VAL A 287 -27.46 -25.89 -37.20
CA VAL A 287 -26.10 -26.39 -36.98
C VAL A 287 -25.52 -25.52 -35.88
N LYS A 288 -25.58 -25.99 -34.63
CA LYS A 288 -24.84 -25.42 -33.52
C LYS A 288 -23.37 -25.71 -33.80
N VAL A 289 -22.68 -24.73 -34.36
CA VAL A 289 -21.24 -24.62 -34.12
C VAL A 289 -21.13 -24.30 -32.64
N VAL A 290 -20.90 -25.33 -31.83
CA VAL A 290 -20.50 -25.15 -30.43
C VAL A 290 -19.05 -24.67 -30.51
N GLU A 291 -18.86 -23.38 -30.79
CA GLU A 291 -17.68 -22.71 -30.25
C GLU A 291 -17.83 -22.86 -28.74
N ASP A 292 -16.92 -23.65 -28.15
CA ASP A 292 -16.87 -23.90 -26.72
C ASP A 292 -16.88 -22.52 -26.04
N ALA A 293 -17.96 -22.21 -25.31
CA ALA A 293 -18.08 -20.93 -24.64
C ALA A 293 -16.83 -20.77 -23.76
N PRO A 294 -16.13 -19.62 -23.81
CA PRO A 294 -14.87 -19.51 -23.12
C PRO A 294 -15.09 -19.72 -21.61
N GLN A 295 -14.45 -20.77 -21.10
CA GLN A 295 -14.65 -21.23 -19.72
C GLN A 295 -14.19 -20.13 -18.76
N GLN A 296 -15.16 -19.53 -18.06
CA GLN A 296 -14.90 -18.48 -17.09
C GLN A 296 -14.23 -19.10 -15.86
N VAL A 297 -13.13 -18.49 -15.44
CA VAL A 297 -12.41 -18.87 -14.21
C VAL A 297 -12.76 -17.85 -13.13
N VAL A 298 -13.16 -18.33 -11.97
CA VAL A 298 -13.40 -17.52 -10.77
C VAL A 298 -12.43 -17.96 -9.68
N MET A 299 -11.76 -17.01 -9.04
CA MET A 299 -10.91 -17.26 -7.88
C MET A 299 -11.65 -16.83 -6.62
N PHE A 300 -11.61 -17.63 -5.56
CA PHE A 300 -12.18 -17.27 -4.27
C PHE A 300 -11.31 -17.78 -3.12
N ALA A 301 -11.55 -17.26 -1.92
CA ALA A 301 -10.81 -17.66 -0.72
C ALA A 301 -11.74 -18.20 0.37
N VAL A 302 -11.28 -19.22 1.12
CA VAL A 302 -11.98 -19.81 2.27
C VAL A 302 -11.61 -19.11 3.58
N GLU A 303 -10.38 -18.61 3.66
CA GLU A 303 -9.88 -17.73 4.72
C GLU A 303 -9.17 -16.54 4.07
N PRO A 304 -8.95 -15.41 4.79
CA PRO A 304 -8.23 -14.27 4.25
C PRO A 304 -6.88 -14.66 3.63
N ALA A 305 -6.73 -14.37 2.34
CA ALA A 305 -5.54 -14.72 1.56
C ALA A 305 -5.09 -13.52 0.72
N TRP A 306 -3.80 -13.17 0.81
CA TRP A 306 -3.26 -12.11 -0.04
C TRP A 306 -3.06 -12.64 -1.44
N VAL A 307 -3.68 -12.02 -2.44
CA VAL A 307 -3.60 -12.43 -3.84
C VAL A 307 -3.13 -11.27 -4.72
N ARG A 308 -2.30 -11.60 -5.71
CA ARG A 308 -1.87 -10.70 -6.78
C ARG A 308 -1.96 -11.44 -8.11
N VAL A 309 -2.80 -10.92 -9.01
CA VAL A 309 -2.97 -11.40 -10.39
C VAL A 309 -2.24 -10.46 -11.34
N ARG A 310 -1.42 -11.01 -12.23
CA ARG A 310 -0.67 -10.27 -13.25
C ARG A 310 -1.03 -10.77 -14.64
N SER A 311 -1.24 -9.86 -15.57
CA SER A 311 -1.30 -10.17 -17.01
C SER A 311 0.04 -10.72 -17.49
N ALA A 312 0.06 -11.37 -18.64
CA ALA A 312 1.29 -11.82 -19.30
C ALA A 312 2.27 -10.67 -19.56
N ASP A 313 1.77 -9.47 -19.86
CA ASP A 313 2.56 -8.25 -20.04
C ASP A 313 3.21 -7.72 -18.74
N GLY A 314 2.93 -8.35 -17.59
CA GLY A 314 3.44 -7.95 -16.28
C GLY A 314 2.60 -6.89 -15.55
N THR A 315 1.58 -6.32 -16.20
CA THR A 315 0.61 -5.41 -15.56
C THR A 315 -0.15 -6.13 -14.45
N VAL A 316 -0.27 -5.50 -13.27
CA VAL A 316 -1.06 -6.05 -12.16
C VAL A 316 -2.54 -5.81 -12.44
N LEU A 317 -3.30 -6.89 -12.65
CA LEU A 317 -4.74 -6.86 -12.91
C LEU A 317 -5.55 -6.75 -11.61
N PHE A 318 -5.06 -7.40 -10.55
CA PHE A 318 -5.71 -7.41 -9.25
C PHE A 318 -4.69 -7.61 -8.14
N GLU A 319 -4.82 -6.87 -7.04
CA GLU A 319 -4.02 -7.05 -5.84
C GLU A 319 -4.82 -6.65 -4.61
N LYS A 320 -5.11 -7.60 -3.73
CA LYS A 320 -5.85 -7.39 -2.48
C LYS A 320 -5.63 -8.57 -1.55
N ILE A 321 -5.98 -8.40 -0.27
CA ILE A 321 -6.37 -9.54 0.57
C ILE A 321 -7.80 -9.90 0.17
N LEU A 322 -7.97 -11.11 -0.35
CA LEU A 322 -9.27 -11.69 -0.68
C LEU A 322 -9.87 -12.25 0.60
N ASP A 323 -11.01 -11.71 1.03
CA ASP A 323 -11.68 -12.13 2.25
C ASP A 323 -12.38 -13.49 2.05
N ALA A 324 -12.73 -14.17 3.15
CA ALA A 324 -13.43 -15.44 3.08
C ALA A 324 -14.78 -15.30 2.35
N GLY A 325 -15.00 -16.09 1.30
CA GLY A 325 -16.17 -16.05 0.44
C GLY A 325 -16.16 -14.95 -0.64
N GLU A 326 -15.16 -14.07 -0.67
CA GLU A 326 -15.02 -13.06 -1.72
C GLU A 326 -14.58 -13.72 -3.03
N GLN A 327 -15.25 -13.36 -4.13
CA GLN A 327 -14.97 -13.89 -5.47
C GLN A 327 -14.30 -12.82 -6.34
N TYR A 328 -13.33 -13.26 -7.13
CA TYR A 328 -12.72 -12.49 -8.19
C TYR A 328 -12.86 -13.23 -9.52
N VAL A 329 -13.69 -12.69 -10.40
CA VAL A 329 -13.88 -13.19 -11.76
C VAL A 329 -12.71 -12.73 -12.62
N LEU A 330 -11.99 -13.66 -13.25
CA LEU A 330 -10.85 -13.30 -14.07
C LEU A 330 -11.28 -12.73 -15.44
N PRO A 331 -10.64 -11.65 -15.90
CA PRO A 331 -10.89 -11.14 -17.24
C PRO A 331 -10.38 -12.12 -18.29
N GLN A 332 -11.17 -12.30 -19.35
CA GLN A 332 -10.76 -13.14 -20.48
C GLN A 332 -9.66 -12.43 -21.26
N THR A 333 -8.47 -13.01 -21.22
CA THR A 333 -7.25 -12.50 -21.85
C THR A 333 -6.72 -13.56 -22.80
N GLU A 334 -6.06 -13.14 -23.88
CA GLU A 334 -5.52 -14.04 -24.90
C GLU A 334 -4.46 -14.98 -24.31
N GLU A 335 -3.61 -14.45 -23.42
CA GLU A 335 -2.67 -15.23 -22.62
C GLU A 335 -3.14 -15.31 -21.16
N PRO A 336 -3.06 -16.50 -20.52
CA PRO A 336 -3.57 -16.70 -19.18
C PRO A 336 -2.78 -15.88 -18.15
N PRO A 337 -3.45 -15.13 -17.26
CA PRO A 337 -2.77 -14.35 -16.24
C PRO A 337 -2.14 -15.26 -15.19
N THR A 338 -1.16 -14.72 -14.46
CA THR A 338 -0.45 -15.45 -13.40
C THR A 338 -0.85 -14.97 -12.01
N LEU A 339 -1.04 -15.90 -11.09
CA LEU A 339 -1.34 -15.66 -9.68
C LEU A 339 -0.09 -15.81 -8.81
N ARG A 340 0.02 -14.90 -7.85
CA ARG A 340 0.79 -15.08 -6.64
C ARG A 340 -0.16 -14.98 -5.44
N ALA A 341 -0.19 -16.00 -4.61
CA ALA A 341 -1.05 -16.03 -3.43
C ALA A 341 -0.22 -16.34 -2.17
N GLY A 342 -0.49 -15.64 -1.07
CA GLY A 342 -0.04 -15.96 0.28
C GLY A 342 -1.22 -16.48 1.10
N ASN A 343 -0.96 -17.43 2.00
CA ASN A 343 -2.00 -18.33 2.52
C ASN A 343 -2.70 -19.11 1.39
N ALA A 344 -1.90 -19.67 0.49
CA ALA A 344 -2.36 -20.32 -0.72
C ALA A 344 -3.22 -21.58 -0.47
N GLY A 345 -3.15 -22.17 0.73
CA GLY A 345 -4.04 -23.23 1.19
C GLY A 345 -5.49 -22.83 1.30
N SER A 346 -5.77 -21.53 1.31
CA SER A 346 -7.10 -20.97 1.45
C SER A 346 -7.67 -20.47 0.12
N VAL A 347 -6.91 -20.55 -0.98
CA VAL A 347 -7.33 -20.05 -2.30
C VAL A 347 -7.76 -21.23 -3.18
N TYR A 348 -8.95 -21.09 -3.77
CA TYR A 348 -9.55 -22.08 -4.66
C TYR A 348 -10.00 -21.42 -5.97
N PHE A 349 -10.19 -22.25 -6.98
CA PHE A 349 -10.59 -21.83 -8.31
C PHE A 349 -11.87 -22.56 -8.72
N MET A 350 -12.81 -21.84 -9.31
CA MET A 350 -13.99 -22.41 -9.93
C MET A 350 -13.83 -22.31 -11.45
N VAL A 351 -13.91 -23.45 -12.13
CA VAL A 351 -13.81 -23.56 -13.58
C VAL A 351 -15.00 -24.36 -14.06
N ALA A 352 -15.81 -23.78 -14.95
CA ALA A 352 -17.03 -24.41 -15.48
C ALA A 352 -18.00 -24.95 -14.39
N GLY A 353 -18.05 -24.28 -13.23
CA GLY A 353 -18.91 -24.65 -12.09
C GLY A 353 -18.31 -25.69 -11.14
N GLU A 354 -17.15 -26.26 -11.45
CA GLU A 354 -16.44 -27.19 -10.57
C GLU A 354 -15.33 -26.48 -9.79
N THR A 355 -15.11 -26.88 -8.54
CA THR A 355 -14.10 -26.27 -7.67
C THR A 355 -12.80 -27.09 -7.66
N TYR A 356 -11.68 -26.41 -7.89
CA TYR A 356 -10.32 -26.93 -7.95
C TYR A 356 -9.43 -26.26 -6.91
N GLY A 357 -8.52 -27.02 -6.30
CA GLY A 357 -7.55 -26.50 -5.34
C GLY A 357 -7.28 -27.45 -4.17
N PRO A 358 -6.70 -26.96 -3.07
CA PRO A 358 -6.25 -25.58 -2.84
C PRO A 358 -5.04 -25.19 -3.71
N ALA A 359 -4.81 -23.88 -3.90
CA ALA A 359 -3.72 -23.36 -4.71
C ALA A 359 -2.32 -23.72 -4.17
N GLY A 360 -2.20 -24.00 -2.86
CA GLY A 360 -1.00 -24.48 -2.19
C GLY A 360 -1.32 -25.15 -0.86
N SER A 361 -0.32 -25.36 -0.02
CA SER A 361 -0.49 -25.98 1.31
C SER A 361 -0.55 -24.93 2.43
N GLY A 362 -1.67 -24.88 3.17
CA GLY A 362 -1.86 -23.98 4.33
C GLY A 362 -1.39 -22.54 4.11
N GLY A 363 -0.63 -22.00 5.07
CA GLY A 363 -0.08 -20.64 5.02
C GLY A 363 1.00 -20.36 3.96
N ALA A 364 1.31 -21.31 3.07
CA ALA A 364 2.38 -21.16 2.09
C ALA A 364 2.12 -20.05 1.06
N VAL A 365 3.19 -19.62 0.40
CA VAL A 365 3.14 -18.65 -0.70
C VAL A 365 3.42 -19.36 -2.01
N VAL A 366 2.48 -19.30 -2.95
CA VAL A 366 2.65 -19.79 -4.32
C VAL A 366 2.89 -18.63 -5.28
N LYS A 367 3.64 -18.89 -6.35
CA LYS A 367 4.05 -17.89 -7.34
C LYS A 367 3.87 -18.46 -8.73
N ASN A 368 3.49 -17.60 -9.68
CA ASN A 368 3.40 -17.91 -11.10
C ASN A 368 2.42 -19.06 -11.40
N VAL A 369 1.31 -19.15 -10.67
CA VAL A 369 0.24 -20.10 -10.98
C VAL A 369 -0.52 -19.57 -12.20
N ALA A 370 -0.54 -20.31 -13.30
CA ALA A 370 -1.27 -19.91 -14.50
C ALA A 370 -2.78 -20.07 -14.27
N LEU A 371 -3.55 -19.01 -14.51
CA LEU A 371 -4.99 -18.95 -14.26
C LEU A 371 -5.80 -19.21 -15.54
N GLY A 372 -5.34 -20.16 -16.36
CA GLY A 372 -6.09 -20.67 -17.51
C GLY A 372 -6.91 -21.90 -17.11
N PRO A 373 -8.09 -22.11 -17.71
CA PRO A 373 -8.98 -23.23 -17.36
C PRO A 373 -8.25 -24.58 -17.46
N GLU A 374 -7.60 -24.88 -18.59
CA GLU A 374 -6.85 -26.13 -18.79
C GLU A 374 -5.67 -26.30 -17.82
N ALA A 375 -4.98 -25.20 -17.51
CA ALA A 375 -3.85 -25.22 -16.58
C ALA A 375 -4.31 -25.54 -15.15
N LEU A 376 -5.46 -25.00 -14.74
CA LEU A 376 -6.03 -25.23 -13.42
C LEU A 376 -6.60 -26.64 -13.28
N THR A 377 -7.36 -27.12 -14.27
CA THR A 377 -7.93 -28.48 -14.26
C THR A 377 -6.84 -29.55 -14.37
N GLY A 378 -5.71 -29.24 -14.99
CA GLY A 378 -4.56 -30.15 -15.09
C GLY A 378 -3.63 -30.14 -13.86
N ALA A 379 -3.48 -28.99 -13.19
CA ALA A 379 -2.56 -28.84 -12.06
C ALA A 379 -3.19 -29.13 -10.69
N TYR A 380 -4.51 -28.93 -10.55
CA TYR A 380 -5.22 -29.06 -9.29
C TYR A 380 -6.28 -30.16 -9.39
N ALA A 381 -6.48 -30.88 -8.28
CA ALA A 381 -7.55 -31.86 -8.17
C ALA A 381 -8.89 -31.17 -7.86
N LEU A 382 -9.98 -31.88 -8.15
CA LEU A 382 -11.32 -31.48 -7.72
C LEU A 382 -11.34 -31.43 -6.18
N ALA A 383 -11.83 -30.32 -5.63
CA ALA A 383 -11.79 -30.08 -4.19
C ALA A 383 -12.81 -30.96 -3.46
N ASP A 384 -12.36 -31.61 -2.38
CA ASP A 384 -13.22 -32.45 -1.54
C ASP A 384 -13.96 -31.60 -0.50
N LEU A 385 -15.23 -31.31 -0.77
CA LEU A 385 -16.12 -30.56 0.12
C LEU A 385 -16.40 -31.29 1.46
N SER A 386 -16.16 -32.59 1.54
CA SER A 386 -16.37 -33.35 2.78
C SER A 386 -15.20 -33.24 3.76
N ALA A 387 -13.99 -32.97 3.24
CA ALA A 387 -12.77 -32.84 4.01
C ALA A 387 -12.62 -31.45 4.67
N ASP A 388 -13.10 -30.41 4.00
CA ASP A 388 -13.00 -29.02 4.46
C ASP A 388 -14.39 -28.39 4.64
N ARG A 389 -14.80 -28.26 5.91
CA ARG A 389 -16.09 -27.66 6.29
C ARG A 389 -16.18 -26.18 5.91
N ALA A 390 -15.05 -25.46 5.96
CA ALA A 390 -15.03 -24.04 5.62
C ALA A 390 -15.22 -23.86 4.11
N LEU A 391 -14.55 -24.70 3.30
CA LEU A 391 -14.79 -24.76 1.85
C LEU A 391 -16.26 -25.06 1.53
N ALA A 392 -16.85 -26.08 2.17
CA ALA A 392 -18.25 -26.43 1.95
C ALA A 392 -19.20 -25.26 2.25
N SER A 393 -18.94 -24.51 3.33
CA SER A 393 -19.76 -23.35 3.69
C SER A 393 -19.65 -22.21 2.66
N VAL A 394 -18.44 -21.96 2.15
CA VAL A 394 -18.20 -20.95 1.14
C VAL A 394 -18.86 -21.34 -0.16
N VAL A 395 -18.60 -22.54 -0.69
CA VAL A 395 -19.19 -23.00 -1.97
C VAL A 395 -20.72 -22.96 -1.92
N ALA A 396 -21.34 -23.41 -0.83
CA ALA A 396 -22.80 -23.32 -0.67
C ALA A 396 -23.32 -21.87 -0.70
N SER A 397 -22.54 -20.91 -0.19
CA SER A 397 -22.89 -19.49 -0.28
C SER A 397 -22.72 -18.91 -1.68
N LEU A 398 -21.77 -19.42 -2.47
CA LEU A 398 -21.56 -18.99 -3.86
C LEU A 398 -22.68 -19.53 -4.78
N ASP A 399 -23.08 -20.79 -4.59
CA ASP A 399 -24.17 -21.42 -5.36
C ASP A 399 -25.54 -20.78 -5.06
N GLY A 400 -25.77 -20.37 -3.81
CA GLY A 400 -27.01 -19.70 -3.41
C GLY A 400 -27.18 -18.27 -3.94
N ALA A 401 -26.13 -17.68 -4.55
CA ALA A 401 -26.13 -16.31 -5.06
C ALA A 401 -26.49 -16.19 -6.55
N VAL A 402 -26.68 -17.31 -7.26
CA VAL A 402 -27.13 -17.32 -8.66
C VAL A 402 -28.67 -17.25 -8.68
N PRO A 403 -29.30 -16.16 -9.17
CA PRO A 403 -30.73 -16.17 -9.39
C PRO A 403 -31.05 -17.23 -10.45
N GLN A 404 -31.88 -18.20 -10.09
CA GLN A 404 -32.46 -19.10 -11.08
C GLN A 404 -33.42 -18.28 -11.95
N GLU A 405 -33.03 -18.03 -13.19
CA GLU A 405 -33.93 -17.58 -14.25
C GLU A 405 -34.78 -18.74 -14.78
#